data_AF-A0A5N7DIG0-F1
#
_entry.id   AF-A0A5N7DIG0-F1
#
_cell.length_a   1.000
_cell.length_b   1.000
_cell.length_c   1.000
_cell.angle_alpha   90.00
_cell.angle_beta   90.00
_cell.angle_gamma   90.00
#
_symmetry.space_group_name_H-M   'P 1'
#
loop_
_entity.id
_entity.type
_entity.pdbx_description
1 polymer ?
#
loop_
_entity_poly.entity_id
_entity_poly.type
_entity_poly.pdbx_seq_one_letter_code
_entity_poly.pdbx_strand_id
1 'polypeptide(L)'
;MQITKSLVAATVALYTSAVLGESVKLAYTSNGDFHQEEIDAEKLTRLKYPGVLTDIQNTANCVLWRHHPNHPPDYQAKRGTNIIIPPQQLDYIYCYEPSGAWVNYVW
;
A
#
# COMPACT_ATOMS: atom_id res chain seq x y z
N MET A 1 28.78 27.61 -47.38
CA MET A 1 28.16 27.67 -46.05
C MET A 1 26.75 27.09 -46.14
N GLN A 2 26.55 25.86 -45.66
CA GLN A 2 25.24 25.22 -45.57
C GLN A 2 24.71 25.42 -44.16
N ILE A 3 23.56 26.09 -44.03
CA ILE A 3 22.89 26.32 -42.74
C ILE A 3 22.09 25.06 -42.42
N THR A 4 22.59 24.28 -41.47
CA THR A 4 21.89 23.13 -40.87
C THR A 4 20.69 23.63 -40.07
N LYS A 5 19.48 23.29 -40.52
CA LYS A 5 18.24 23.53 -39.77
C LYS A 5 18.14 22.49 -38.65
N SER A 6 18.47 22.88 -37.43
CA SER A 6 18.11 22.13 -36.22
C SER A 6 16.60 22.03 -36.11
N LEU A 7 16.05 20.85 -36.35
CA LEU A 7 14.68 20.50 -35.97
C LEU A 7 14.70 20.19 -34.48
N VAL A 8 14.06 21.08 -33.72
CA VAL A 8 13.84 21.00 -32.27
C VAL A 8 13.11 19.70 -31.95
N ALA A 9 13.73 18.83 -31.16
CA ALA A 9 13.09 17.66 -30.60
C ALA A 9 12.07 18.13 -29.53
N ALA A 10 10.79 18.09 -29.87
CA ALA A 10 9.72 18.28 -28.90
C ALA A 10 9.61 17.01 -28.04
N THR A 11 10.31 17.00 -26.89
CA THR A 11 10.10 16.00 -25.85
C THR A 11 8.70 16.19 -25.25
N VAL A 12 7.77 15.31 -25.59
CA VAL A 12 6.50 15.20 -24.89
C VAL A 12 6.77 14.50 -23.56
N ALA A 13 7.01 15.27 -22.51
CA ALA A 13 6.89 14.76 -21.14
C ALA A 13 5.40 14.58 -20.86
N LEU A 14 4.86 13.40 -21.19
CA LEU A 14 3.51 13.03 -20.79
C LEU A 14 3.47 12.93 -19.27
N TYR A 15 2.82 13.92 -18.69
CA TYR A 15 2.35 14.01 -17.31
C TYR A 15 2.00 12.62 -16.75
N THR A 16 2.89 12.05 -15.95
CA THR A 16 2.45 11.05 -14.97
C THR A 16 1.64 11.85 -13.97
N SER A 17 0.32 11.75 -14.06
CA SER A 17 -0.59 12.15 -13.00
C SER A 17 -0.11 11.49 -11.72
N ALA A 18 0.71 12.19 -10.95
CA ALA A 18 1.02 11.81 -9.59
C ALA A 18 -0.29 12.02 -8.84
N VAL A 19 -1.11 10.97 -8.81
CA VAL A 19 -2.06 10.79 -7.74
C VAL A 19 -1.16 10.76 -6.51
N LEU A 20 -1.03 11.92 -5.86
CA LEU A 20 -0.37 12.05 -4.57
C LEU A 20 -1.31 11.38 -3.56
N GLY A 21 -1.40 10.05 -3.64
CA GLY A 21 -2.02 9.25 -2.60
C GLY A 21 -1.23 9.50 -1.33
N GLU A 22 -1.91 9.85 -0.25
CA GLU A 22 -1.26 9.96 1.06
C GLU A 22 -0.52 8.64 1.33
N SER A 23 0.75 8.71 1.74
CA SER A 23 1.54 7.51 1.94
C SER A 23 1.27 6.88 3.30
N VAL A 24 1.15 5.56 3.33
CA VAL A 24 0.95 4.76 4.54
C VAL A 24 2.25 4.06 4.89
N LYS A 25 2.76 4.33 6.08
CA LYS A 25 3.95 3.65 6.61
C LYS A 25 3.52 2.38 7.31
N LEU A 26 4.18 1.30 6.96
CA LEU A 26 3.96 -0.04 7.50
C LEU A 26 5.24 -0.55 8.15
N ALA A 27 5.08 -1.26 9.25
CA ALA A 27 6.11 -2.11 9.83
C ALA A 27 5.46 -3.43 10.24
N TYR A 28 6.03 -4.57 9.91
CA TYR A 28 5.42 -5.87 10.19
C TYR A 28 6.47 -6.97 10.27
N THR A 29 6.16 -8.02 11.02
CA THR A 29 6.95 -9.25 11.02
C THR A 29 6.30 -10.26 10.07
N SER A 30 7.06 -10.74 9.09
CA SER A 30 6.63 -11.76 8.12
C SER A 30 7.58 -12.94 8.17
N ASN A 31 7.05 -14.15 8.38
CA ASN A 31 7.84 -15.37 8.52
C ASN A 31 8.96 -15.29 9.59
N GLY A 32 8.80 -14.42 10.59
CA GLY A 32 9.77 -14.21 11.67
C GLY A 32 10.77 -13.06 11.44
N ASP A 33 10.79 -12.46 10.24
CA ASP A 33 11.66 -11.33 9.92
C ASP A 33 10.88 -10.00 9.95
N PHE A 34 11.51 -8.96 10.49
CA PHE A 34 10.91 -7.63 10.59
C PHE A 34 11.16 -6.80 9.32
N HIS A 35 10.11 -6.16 8.83
CA HIS A 35 10.13 -5.34 7.61
C HIS A 35 9.47 -3.99 7.84
N GLN A 36 9.90 -3.00 7.04
CA GLN A 36 9.27 -1.70 6.94
C GLN A 36 9.09 -1.34 5.47
N GLU A 37 7.93 -0.77 5.13
CA GLU A 37 7.68 -0.25 3.79
C GLU A 37 6.67 0.90 3.82
N GLU A 38 6.61 1.62 2.71
CA GLU A 38 5.68 2.71 2.48
C GLU A 38 4.86 2.39 1.23
N ILE A 39 3.54 2.47 1.35
CA ILE A 39 2.60 2.18 0.26
C ILE A 39 1.70 3.39 0.00
N ASP A 40 1.13 3.48 -1.20
CA ASP A 40 0.10 4.47 -1.50
C ASP A 40 -1.21 4.11 -0.79
N ALA A 41 -1.85 5.05 -0.11
CA ALA A 41 -3.23 4.86 0.35
C ALA A 41 -4.20 4.67 -0.82
N GLU A 42 -5.36 4.08 -0.51
CA GLU A 42 -6.47 3.81 -1.44
C GLU A 42 -6.07 2.99 -2.67
N LYS A 43 -4.96 2.27 -2.58
CA LYS A 43 -4.46 1.40 -3.64
C LYS A 43 -4.15 0.03 -3.10
N LEU A 44 -4.78 -0.97 -3.71
CA LEU A 44 -4.48 -2.36 -3.40
C LEU A 44 -3.04 -2.66 -3.80
N THR A 45 -2.23 -3.05 -2.83
CA THR A 45 -0.81 -3.27 -3.00
C THR A 45 -0.46 -4.66 -2.49
N ARG A 46 0.39 -5.38 -3.20
CA ARG A 46 1.01 -6.60 -2.68
C ARG A 46 2.12 -6.18 -1.73
N LEU A 47 2.13 -6.72 -0.51
CA LEU A 47 3.24 -6.51 0.43
C LEU A 47 4.56 -6.90 -0.23
N LYS A 48 5.63 -6.16 0.05
CA LYS A 48 6.96 -6.49 -0.48
C LYS A 48 7.49 -7.82 0.07
N TYR A 49 7.12 -8.16 1.30
CA TYR A 49 7.49 -9.40 1.98
C TYR A 49 6.25 -10.17 2.44
N PRO A 50 5.46 -10.74 1.51
CA PRO A 50 4.26 -11.49 1.85
C PRO A 50 4.63 -12.78 2.59
N GLY A 51 3.76 -13.26 3.47
CA GLY A 51 4.10 -14.38 4.34
C GLY A 51 3.15 -14.56 5.49
N VAL A 52 3.55 -15.38 6.45
CA VAL A 52 2.84 -15.54 7.71
C VAL A 52 3.17 -14.35 8.59
N LEU A 53 2.24 -13.42 8.71
CA LEU A 53 2.38 -12.23 9.54
C LEU A 53 1.94 -12.53 10.98
N THR A 54 2.69 -11.99 11.94
CA THR A 54 2.40 -12.08 13.38
C THR A 54 1.97 -10.74 13.98
N ASP A 55 2.36 -9.64 13.35
CA ASP A 55 2.05 -8.28 13.78
C ASP A 55 2.12 -7.33 12.58
N ILE A 56 1.43 -6.22 12.71
CA ILE A 56 1.51 -5.11 11.78
C ILE A 56 1.28 -3.80 12.53
N GLN A 57 2.14 -2.82 12.24
CA GLN A 57 2.01 -1.44 12.64
C GLN A 57 1.82 -0.59 11.40
N ASN A 58 0.84 0.29 11.43
CA ASN A 58 0.37 1.02 10.26
C ASN A 58 -0.13 2.42 10.64
N THR A 59 0.12 3.41 9.78
CA THR A 59 -0.31 4.80 10.01
C THR A 59 -1.75 5.09 9.62
N ALA A 60 -2.43 4.15 8.94
CA ALA A 60 -3.81 4.25 8.44
C ALA A 60 -4.63 3.03 8.86
N ASN A 61 -5.96 3.04 8.74
CA ASN A 61 -6.74 1.79 8.81
C ASN A 61 -6.52 0.96 7.53
N CYS A 62 -6.35 -0.35 7.68
CA CYS A 62 -6.01 -1.26 6.58
C CYS A 62 -6.78 -2.58 6.67
N VAL A 63 -6.93 -3.22 5.53
CA VAL A 63 -7.48 -4.56 5.38
C VAL A 63 -6.51 -5.41 4.57
N LEU A 64 -6.38 -6.68 4.93
CA LEU A 64 -5.38 -7.59 4.39
C LEU A 64 -6.03 -8.89 3.90
N TRP A 65 -5.40 -9.47 2.88
CA TRP A 65 -5.81 -10.73 2.27
C TRP A 65 -4.61 -11.65 2.07
N ARG A 66 -4.84 -12.95 2.19
CA ARG A 66 -3.91 -14.02 1.83
C ARG A 66 -3.66 -14.10 0.33
N HIS A 67 -4.64 -13.72 -0.48
CA HIS A 67 -4.59 -13.77 -1.93
C HIS A 67 -5.13 -12.47 -2.52
N HIS A 68 -5.04 -12.31 -3.84
CA HIS A 68 -5.65 -11.15 -4.49
C HIS A 68 -7.14 -11.08 -4.12
N PRO A 69 -7.68 -9.90 -3.73
CA PRO A 69 -9.02 -9.77 -3.18
C PRO A 69 -10.09 -10.17 -4.20
N ASN A 70 -10.63 -11.36 -4.00
CA ASN A 70 -11.85 -11.87 -4.62
C ASN A 70 -12.85 -12.37 -3.56
N HIS A 71 -12.56 -12.11 -2.29
CA HIS A 71 -13.32 -12.49 -1.11
C HIS A 71 -13.20 -11.40 -0.02
N PRO A 72 -14.01 -11.44 1.05
CA PRO A 72 -13.87 -10.53 2.19
C PRO A 72 -12.45 -10.58 2.79
N PRO A 73 -11.95 -9.50 3.41
CA PRO A 73 -10.59 -9.49 3.97
C PRO A 73 -10.40 -10.55 5.06
N ASP A 74 -9.22 -11.18 5.06
CA ASP A 74 -8.84 -12.17 6.08
C ASP A 74 -8.51 -11.51 7.42
N TYR A 75 -8.02 -10.26 7.36
CA TYR A 75 -7.64 -9.50 8.55
C TYR A 75 -7.91 -8.01 8.38
N GLN A 76 -8.31 -7.35 9.46
CA GLN A 76 -8.47 -5.90 9.52
C GLN A 76 -7.48 -5.35 10.55
N ALA A 77 -6.57 -4.49 10.08
CA ALA A 77 -5.59 -3.81 10.92
C ALA A 77 -6.05 -2.37 11.17
N LYS A 78 -6.30 -2.03 12.43
CA LYS A 78 -6.57 -0.63 12.81
C LYS A 78 -5.30 0.19 12.71
N ARG A 79 -5.40 1.50 12.57
CA ARG A 79 -4.24 2.39 12.73
C ARG A 79 -3.55 2.13 14.06
N GLY A 80 -2.22 2.12 14.06
CA GLY A 80 -1.41 1.80 15.22
C GLY A 80 -0.85 0.39 15.13
N THR A 81 -0.68 -0.29 16.27
CA THR A 81 -0.09 -1.63 16.36
C THR A 81 -1.18 -2.68 16.52
N ASN A 82 -1.10 -3.74 15.72
CA ASN A 82 -2.02 -4.87 15.74
C ASN A 82 -1.21 -6.16 15.87
N ILE A 83 -1.65 -7.05 16.76
CA ILE A 83 -1.10 -8.40 16.88
C ILE A 83 -2.05 -9.33 16.12
N ILE A 84 -1.50 -10.19 15.28
CA ILE A 84 -2.25 -11.13 14.44
C ILE A 84 -2.23 -12.50 15.12
N ILE A 85 -3.34 -12.87 15.75
CA ILE A 85 -3.50 -14.15 16.46
C ILE A 85 -4.76 -14.85 15.95
N PRO A 86 -4.65 -16.09 15.41
CA PRO A 86 -3.39 -16.79 15.11
C PRO A 86 -2.60 -16.09 14.00
N PRO A 87 -1.29 -16.33 13.84
CA PRO A 87 -0.53 -15.84 12.69
C PRO A 87 -1.18 -16.27 11.38
N GLN A 88 -1.22 -15.37 10.39
CA GLN A 88 -1.93 -15.62 9.13
C GLN A 88 -1.05 -15.31 7.93
N GLN A 89 -1.17 -16.14 6.89
CA GLN A 89 -0.64 -15.81 5.57
C GLN A 89 -1.39 -14.59 5.00
N LEU A 90 -0.68 -13.48 4.77
CA LEU A 90 -1.20 -12.24 4.22
C LEU A 90 -0.24 -11.71 3.14
N ASP A 91 -0.80 -11.41 1.97
CA ASP A 91 -0.06 -11.09 0.75
C ASP A 91 -0.41 -9.69 0.21
N TYR A 92 -1.66 -9.27 0.38
CA TYR A 92 -2.18 -8.01 -0.15
C TYR A 92 -2.72 -7.13 0.97
N ILE A 93 -2.58 -5.83 0.79
CA ILE A 93 -3.04 -4.80 1.73
C ILE A 93 -3.72 -3.67 0.96
N TYR A 94 -4.78 -3.13 1.55
CA TYR A 94 -5.44 -1.91 1.13
C TYR A 94 -5.71 -1.05 2.36
N CYS A 95 -5.29 0.22 2.32
CA CYS A 95 -5.46 1.16 3.41
C CYS A 95 -6.29 2.36 2.95
N TYR A 96 -7.27 2.79 3.74
CA TYR A 96 -8.30 3.73 3.29
C TYR A 96 -8.38 5.04 4.10
N GLU A 97 -7.65 5.16 5.21
CA GLU A 97 -7.72 6.35 6.08
C GLU A 97 -6.35 6.70 6.72
N PRO A 98 -5.40 7.26 5.95
CA PRO A 98 -4.14 7.80 6.51
C PRO A 98 -4.36 8.99 7.46
N SER A 99 -5.26 9.91 7.11
CA SER A 99 -5.66 11.07 7.91
C SER A 99 -6.93 10.74 8.70
N GLY A 100 -6.77 9.98 9.78
CA GLY A 100 -7.86 9.37 10.57
C GLY A 100 -9.16 10.19 10.68
N ALA A 101 -10.21 9.71 10.03
CA ALA A 101 -11.59 10.11 10.26
C ALA A 101 -12.48 8.89 10.01
N TRP A 102 -13.09 8.39 11.08
CA TRP A 102 -13.98 7.24 11.12
C TRP A 102 -15.08 7.30 10.05
N VAL A 103 -15.11 6.36 9.10
CA VAL A 103 -16.35 6.06 8.38
C VAL A 103 -17.02 4.84 9.01
N ASN A 104 -18.07 5.11 9.78
CA ASN A 104 -19.04 4.11 10.23
C ASN A 104 -19.70 3.46 9.00
N TYR A 105 -19.18 2.33 8.54
CA TYR A 105 -19.97 1.40 7.73
C TYR A 105 -20.67 0.43 8.67
N VAL A 106 -21.93 0.74 8.96
CA VAL A 106 -22.92 -0.22 9.45
C VAL A 106 -23.18 -1.17 8.28
N TRP A 107 -22.86 -2.45 8.47
CA TRP A 107 -23.23 -3.54 7.57
C TRP A 107 -24.72 -3.87 7.73
#